data_AF-A0A1W1ZII7-F1
#
_entry.id   AF-A0A1W1ZII7-F1
#
_cell.length_a   1.000
_cell.length_b   1.000
_cell.length_c   1.000
_cell.angle_alpha   90.00
_cell.angle_beta   90.00
_cell.angle_gamma   90.00
#
_symmetry.space_group_name_H-M   'P 1'
#
loop_
_entity.id
_entity.type
_entity.pdbx_description
1 polymer ?
#
loop_
_entity_poly.entity_id
_entity_poly.type
_entity_poly.pdbx_seq_one_letter_code
_entity_poly.pdbx_strand_id
1 'polypeptide(L)'
;MFKGLRETIRAYQERDPAARSGVEIFLLYPGVHATIYHKFAHFLYRHRLFFLARFVSQWSRFWTGIEIHPGATIGRRFVIDHGMGVVIGETAEIGDDVLLYQGVTLGGSGKEKGKRHPTIGNNVMIGSGARVLGSFKVGDNSRIAAGAVVVAEMPPNSTAVGVPAQIVKVAGERVNYTKELDQIHTPDPVSLEIQKLTECTRRLEKAMRELEEKRHEDI
;
A
#
# COMPACT_ATOMS: atom_id res chain seq x y z
N MET A 1 -17.89 0.33 -20.07
CA MET A 1 -17.59 -0.85 -19.24
C MET A 1 -16.48 -1.72 -19.84
N PHE A 2 -16.58 -2.16 -21.10
CA PHE A 2 -15.58 -3.05 -21.75
C PHE A 2 -14.16 -2.48 -21.87
N LYS A 3 -14.00 -1.17 -22.13
CA LYS A 3 -12.68 -0.54 -22.24
C LYS A 3 -11.89 -0.62 -20.93
N GLY A 4 -12.55 -0.34 -19.80
CA GLY A 4 -11.93 -0.43 -18.48
C GLY A 4 -11.57 -1.87 -18.07
N LEU A 5 -12.34 -2.88 -18.49
CA LEU A 5 -12.02 -4.28 -18.23
C LEU A 5 -10.77 -4.72 -19.00
N ARG A 6 -10.64 -4.34 -20.28
CA ARG A 6 -9.42 -4.62 -21.07
C ARG A 6 -8.19 -3.96 -20.46
N GLU A 7 -8.32 -2.70 -20.01
CA GLU A 7 -7.24 -1.99 -19.30
C GLU A 7 -6.85 -2.72 -18.00
N THR A 8 -7.82 -3.20 -17.22
CA THR A 8 -7.55 -4.00 -16.00
C THR A 8 -6.84 -5.31 -16.34
N ILE A 9 -7.33 -6.10 -17.29
CA ILE A 9 -6.69 -7.38 -17.67
C ILE A 9 -5.26 -7.14 -18.14
N ARG A 10 -5.02 -6.10 -18.95
CA ARG A 10 -3.66 -5.73 -19.38
C ARG A 10 -2.77 -5.34 -18.20
N ALA A 11 -3.30 -4.60 -17.23
CA ALA A 11 -2.54 -4.25 -16.03
C ALA A 11 -2.14 -5.49 -15.21
N TYR A 12 -3.01 -6.52 -15.12
CA TYR A 12 -2.64 -7.81 -14.54
C TYR A 12 -1.52 -8.50 -15.34
N GLN A 13 -1.64 -8.57 -16.68
CA GLN A 13 -0.60 -9.17 -17.51
C GLN A 13 0.77 -8.48 -17.39
N GLU A 14 0.79 -7.16 -17.24
CA GLU A 14 2.03 -6.40 -17.10
C GLU A 14 2.68 -6.54 -15.71
N ARG A 15 1.92 -6.94 -14.69
CA ARG A 15 2.34 -6.91 -13.28
C ARG A 15 2.35 -8.28 -12.60
N ASP A 16 1.87 -9.31 -13.26
CA ASP A 16 1.94 -10.69 -12.79
C ASP A 16 2.73 -11.54 -13.79
N PRO A 17 3.99 -11.90 -13.47
CA PRO A 17 4.79 -12.80 -14.30
C PRO A 17 4.17 -14.17 -14.54
N ALA A 18 3.23 -14.61 -13.69
CA ALA A 18 2.55 -15.89 -13.84
C ALA A 18 1.37 -15.85 -14.84
N ALA A 19 0.91 -14.65 -15.23
CA ALA A 19 -0.24 -14.50 -16.11
C ALA A 19 0.08 -14.89 -17.56
N ARG A 20 -0.37 -16.07 -18.00
CA ARG A 20 -0.08 -16.58 -19.35
C ARG A 20 -1.03 -16.03 -20.41
N SER A 21 -2.28 -15.73 -20.05
CA SER A 21 -3.27 -15.20 -21.00
C SER A 21 -4.31 -14.30 -20.34
N GLY A 22 -4.88 -13.38 -21.13
CA GLY A 22 -5.94 -12.48 -20.65
C GLY A 22 -7.25 -13.22 -20.32
N VAL A 23 -7.50 -14.38 -20.94
CA VAL A 23 -8.67 -15.22 -20.66
C VAL A 23 -8.52 -15.91 -19.30
N GLU A 24 -7.34 -16.44 -19.01
CA GLU A 24 -7.01 -17.00 -17.70
C GLU A 24 -7.18 -15.97 -16.58
N ILE A 25 -6.65 -14.76 -16.78
CA ILE A 25 -6.85 -13.65 -15.85
C ILE A 25 -8.34 -13.38 -15.64
N PHE A 26 -9.09 -13.24 -16.72
CA PHE A 26 -10.51 -12.91 -16.62
C PHE A 26 -11.33 -13.99 -15.89
N LEU A 27 -11.02 -15.28 -16.10
CA LEU A 27 -11.81 -16.39 -15.56
C LEU A 27 -11.36 -16.84 -14.17
N LEU A 28 -10.07 -16.72 -13.84
CA LEU A 28 -9.50 -17.35 -12.66
C LEU A 28 -9.04 -16.36 -11.59
N TYR A 29 -8.87 -15.07 -11.91
CA TYR A 29 -8.27 -14.14 -10.96
C TYR A 29 -9.33 -13.51 -10.04
N PRO A 30 -9.26 -13.78 -8.72
CA PRO A 30 -10.26 -13.28 -7.78
C PRO A 30 -10.28 -11.76 -7.71
N GLY A 31 -9.13 -11.10 -7.90
CA GLY A 31 -9.05 -9.64 -7.92
C GLY A 31 -9.82 -9.01 -9.08
N VAL A 32 -9.80 -9.62 -10.27
CA VAL A 32 -10.61 -9.15 -11.41
C VAL A 32 -12.10 -9.27 -11.07
N HIS A 33 -12.53 -10.42 -10.57
CA HIS A 33 -13.92 -10.63 -10.15
C HIS A 33 -14.36 -9.63 -9.07
N ALA A 34 -13.54 -9.40 -8.04
CA ALA A 34 -13.85 -8.45 -6.97
C ALA A 34 -14.04 -7.02 -7.50
N THR A 35 -13.22 -6.57 -8.45
CA THR A 35 -13.41 -5.24 -9.06
C THR A 35 -14.67 -5.14 -9.92
N ILE A 36 -15.08 -6.23 -10.59
CA ILE A 36 -16.32 -6.28 -11.37
C ILE A 36 -17.53 -6.20 -10.42
N TYR A 37 -17.56 -7.03 -9.38
CA TYR A 37 -18.63 -6.99 -8.38
C TYR A 37 -18.68 -5.64 -7.67
N HIS A 38 -17.53 -5.06 -7.33
CA HIS A 38 -17.48 -3.73 -6.72
C HIS A 38 -18.07 -2.66 -7.62
N LYS A 39 -17.80 -2.65 -8.94
CA LYS A 39 -18.41 -1.69 -9.86
C LYS A 39 -19.94 -1.77 -9.85
N PHE A 40 -20.49 -2.98 -9.80
CA PHE A 40 -21.93 -3.18 -9.69
C PHE A 40 -22.46 -2.75 -8.31
N ALA A 41 -21.79 -3.13 -7.23
CA ALA A 41 -22.14 -2.72 -5.87
C ALA A 41 -22.09 -1.19 -5.68
N HIS A 42 -21.04 -0.55 -6.21
CA HIS A 42 -20.85 0.90 -6.17
C HIS A 42 -21.94 1.61 -6.96
N PHE A 43 -22.33 1.09 -8.13
CA PHE A 43 -23.47 1.60 -8.88
C PHE A 43 -24.76 1.58 -8.03
N LEU A 44 -25.07 0.45 -7.39
CA LEU A 44 -26.24 0.34 -6.50
C LEU A 44 -26.15 1.31 -5.32
N TYR A 45 -24.96 1.45 -4.72
CA TYR A 45 -24.70 2.35 -3.60
C TYR A 45 -24.93 3.82 -4.01
N ARG A 46 -24.46 4.23 -5.19
CA ARG A 46 -24.68 5.56 -5.77
C ARG A 46 -26.15 5.87 -6.02
N HIS A 47 -26.99 4.85 -6.27
CA HIS A 47 -28.44 4.96 -6.43
C HIS A 47 -29.21 4.80 -5.10
N ARG A 48 -28.51 4.85 -3.95
CA ARG A 48 -29.08 4.71 -2.60
C ARG A 48 -29.72 3.34 -2.32
N LEU A 49 -29.44 2.33 -3.14
CA LEU A 49 -29.86 0.94 -2.92
C LEU A 49 -28.86 0.22 -1.99
N PHE A 50 -28.70 0.75 -0.78
CA PHE A 50 -27.61 0.38 0.13
C PHE A 50 -27.62 -1.10 0.54
N PHE A 51 -28.80 -1.66 0.78
CA PHE A 51 -28.93 -3.09 1.12
C PHE A 51 -28.42 -3.98 -0.01
N LEU A 52 -28.88 -3.73 -1.25
CA LEU A 52 -28.46 -4.50 -2.43
C LEU A 52 -26.96 -4.32 -2.69
N ALA A 53 -26.44 -3.10 -2.57
CA ALA A 53 -25.01 -2.83 -2.69
C ALA A 53 -24.20 -3.66 -1.67
N ARG A 54 -24.64 -3.70 -0.42
CA ARG A 54 -24.00 -4.50 0.63
C ARG A 54 -24.11 -6.00 0.38
N PHE A 55 -25.26 -6.48 -0.06
CA PHE A 55 -25.46 -7.87 -0.44
C PHE A 55 -24.46 -8.31 -1.53
N VAL A 56 -24.33 -7.54 -2.61
CA VAL A 56 -23.35 -7.80 -3.69
C VAL A 56 -21.93 -7.80 -3.14
N SER A 57 -21.57 -6.85 -2.27
CA SER A 57 -20.21 -6.83 -1.69
C SER A 57 -19.90 -8.03 -0.81
N GLN A 58 -20.89 -8.54 -0.04
CA GLN A 58 -20.71 -9.75 0.77
C GLN A 58 -20.67 -11.01 -0.09
N TRP A 59 -21.46 -11.06 -1.17
CA TRP A 59 -21.36 -12.11 -2.18
C TRP A 59 -19.96 -12.15 -2.81
N SER A 60 -19.44 -10.99 -3.22
CA SER A 60 -18.06 -10.88 -3.73
C SER A 60 -17.05 -11.39 -2.71
N ARG A 61 -17.16 -10.97 -1.44
CA ARG A 61 -16.26 -11.41 -0.36
C ARG A 61 -16.27 -12.93 -0.19
N PHE A 62 -17.45 -13.55 -0.23
CA PHE A 62 -17.60 -15.00 -0.07
C PHE A 62 -16.84 -15.77 -1.15
N TRP A 63 -16.91 -15.34 -2.41
CA TRP A 63 -16.28 -16.03 -3.54
C TRP A 63 -14.81 -15.69 -3.75
N THR A 64 -14.38 -14.48 -3.38
CA THR A 64 -13.03 -13.98 -3.72
C THR A 64 -12.11 -13.85 -2.52
N GLY A 65 -12.65 -13.84 -1.29
CA GLY A 65 -11.88 -13.50 -0.08
C GLY A 65 -11.49 -12.03 0.03
N ILE A 66 -11.92 -11.17 -0.91
CA ILE A 66 -11.63 -9.74 -0.97
C ILE A 66 -12.86 -8.96 -0.51
N GLU A 67 -12.72 -8.15 0.53
CA GLU A 67 -13.79 -7.26 1.00
C GLU A 67 -13.58 -5.83 0.49
N ILE A 68 -14.49 -5.38 -0.38
CA ILE A 68 -14.52 -3.99 -0.86
C ILE A 68 -15.87 -3.38 -0.49
N HIS A 69 -15.85 -2.36 0.37
CA HIS A 69 -17.08 -1.65 0.69
C HIS A 69 -17.64 -0.95 -0.56
N PRO A 70 -18.97 -0.99 -0.82
CA PRO A 70 -19.56 -0.38 -2.01
C PRO A 70 -19.31 1.13 -2.13
N GLY A 71 -19.17 1.83 -1.00
CA GLY A 71 -18.86 3.27 -0.95
C GLY A 71 -17.44 3.65 -1.36
N ALA A 72 -16.50 2.69 -1.42
CA ALA A 72 -15.12 2.98 -1.81
C ALA A 72 -15.08 3.48 -3.25
N THR A 73 -14.13 4.36 -3.54
CA THR A 73 -13.89 4.88 -4.90
C THR A 73 -12.59 4.30 -5.43
N ILE A 74 -12.63 3.68 -6.61
CA ILE A 74 -11.50 2.98 -7.22
C ILE A 74 -11.23 3.55 -8.61
N GLY A 75 -9.98 3.94 -8.84
CA GLY A 75 -9.47 4.38 -10.13
C GLY A 75 -9.32 3.27 -11.16
N ARG A 76 -8.58 3.56 -12.23
CA ARG A 76 -8.34 2.65 -13.35
C ARG A 76 -7.12 1.79 -13.10
N ARG A 77 -7.04 0.64 -13.78
CA ARG A 77 -5.88 -0.28 -13.73
C ARG A 77 -5.49 -0.69 -12.30
N PHE A 78 -6.50 -0.79 -11.43
CA PHE A 78 -6.35 -1.30 -10.08
C PHE A 78 -6.15 -2.82 -10.12
N VAL A 79 -5.09 -3.29 -9.49
CA VAL A 79 -4.69 -4.70 -9.45
C VAL A 79 -4.68 -5.15 -7.99
N ILE A 80 -5.39 -6.24 -7.73
CA ILE A 80 -5.34 -6.98 -6.47
C ILE A 80 -4.73 -8.34 -6.81
N ASP A 81 -3.49 -8.54 -6.41
CA ASP A 81 -2.76 -9.80 -6.60
C ASP A 81 -2.93 -10.73 -5.40
N HIS A 82 -3.16 -12.02 -5.66
CA HIS A 82 -3.59 -13.08 -4.74
C HIS A 82 -4.91 -12.82 -3.97
N GLY A 83 -5.10 -11.61 -3.45
CA GLY A 83 -6.37 -11.03 -2.99
C GLY A 83 -6.91 -11.50 -1.65
N MET A 84 -6.58 -12.70 -1.20
CA MET A 84 -7.14 -13.23 0.05
C MET A 84 -6.87 -12.29 1.23
N GLY A 85 -7.93 -11.94 1.98
CA GLY A 85 -7.83 -11.10 3.18
C GLY A 85 -7.63 -9.61 2.92
N VAL A 86 -7.77 -9.15 1.67
CA VAL A 86 -7.78 -7.70 1.37
C VAL A 86 -9.07 -7.06 1.89
N VAL A 87 -8.94 -5.94 2.59
CA VAL A 87 -10.06 -5.18 3.17
C VAL A 87 -9.97 -3.71 2.77
N ILE A 88 -10.99 -3.20 2.06
CA ILE A 88 -11.08 -1.82 1.61
C ILE A 88 -12.34 -1.19 2.19
N GLY A 89 -12.16 -0.21 3.08
CA GLY A 89 -13.25 0.40 3.82
C GLY A 89 -14.09 1.42 3.04
N GLU A 90 -15.19 1.86 3.66
CA GLU A 90 -16.26 2.64 3.01
C GLU A 90 -15.81 3.91 2.33
N THR A 91 -14.94 4.69 2.97
CA THR A 91 -14.54 6.00 2.47
C THR A 91 -13.14 5.96 1.87
N ALA A 92 -12.65 4.77 1.51
CA ALA A 92 -11.35 4.64 0.88
C ALA A 92 -11.44 5.20 -0.54
N GLU A 93 -10.42 5.97 -0.92
CA GLU A 93 -10.24 6.45 -2.29
C GLU A 93 -8.94 5.84 -2.80
N ILE A 94 -8.99 5.22 -3.96
CA ILE A 94 -7.84 4.58 -4.58
C ILE A 94 -7.65 5.19 -5.97
N GLY A 95 -6.45 5.73 -6.21
CA GLY A 95 -6.06 6.29 -7.48
C GLY A 95 -5.91 5.27 -8.60
N ASP A 96 -5.37 5.73 -9.72
CA ASP A 96 -5.05 4.91 -10.88
C ASP A 96 -3.77 4.10 -10.64
N ASP A 97 -3.66 2.97 -11.34
CA ASP A 97 -2.45 2.15 -11.38
C ASP A 97 -2.01 1.56 -10.04
N VAL A 98 -2.89 1.47 -9.04
CA VAL A 98 -2.54 0.90 -7.72
C VAL A 98 -2.46 -0.62 -7.75
N LEU A 99 -1.47 -1.19 -7.06
CA LEU A 99 -1.26 -2.63 -6.86
C LEU A 99 -1.35 -2.97 -5.37
N LEU A 100 -2.27 -3.86 -5.00
CA LEU A 100 -2.37 -4.44 -3.66
C LEU A 100 -2.05 -5.92 -3.68
N TYR A 101 -1.31 -6.38 -2.69
CA TYR A 101 -1.12 -7.80 -2.41
C TYR A 101 -2.13 -8.33 -1.38
N GLN A 102 -2.12 -9.65 -1.13
CA GLN A 102 -2.95 -10.32 -0.14
C GLN A 102 -2.82 -9.71 1.26
N GLY A 103 -3.89 -9.76 2.05
CA GLY A 103 -3.91 -9.32 3.45
C GLY A 103 -3.80 -7.80 3.66
N VAL A 104 -3.81 -7.00 2.59
CA VAL A 104 -3.75 -5.53 2.72
C VAL A 104 -5.04 -4.99 3.33
N THR A 105 -4.91 -4.05 4.27
CA THR A 105 -6.06 -3.36 4.87
C THR A 105 -5.99 -1.85 4.66
N LEU A 106 -7.02 -1.29 4.02
CA LEU A 106 -7.28 0.15 3.96
C LEU A 106 -8.40 0.49 4.94
N GLY A 107 -8.01 0.70 6.21
CA GLY A 107 -8.89 0.70 7.36
C GLY A 107 -9.14 2.08 7.97
N GLY A 108 -10.12 2.14 8.86
CA GLY A 108 -10.43 3.34 9.64
C GLY A 108 -9.52 3.50 10.86
N SER A 109 -9.30 4.74 11.30
CA SER A 109 -8.56 5.05 12.55
C SER A 109 -9.40 4.97 13.83
N GLY A 110 -10.74 4.91 13.74
CA GLY A 110 -11.61 4.92 14.92
C GLY A 110 -13.11 5.10 14.64
N LYS A 111 -13.84 5.67 15.62
CA LYS A 111 -15.31 5.87 15.63
C LYS A 111 -15.79 7.14 14.90
N GLU A 112 -14.90 7.85 14.21
CA GLU A 112 -15.26 9.09 13.53
C GLU A 112 -16.31 8.86 12.45
N LYS A 113 -17.32 9.74 12.41
CA LYS A 113 -18.35 9.74 11.38
C LYS A 113 -17.84 10.55 10.19
N GLY A 114 -17.90 9.97 8.99
CA GLY A 114 -17.44 10.60 7.75
C GLY A 114 -16.21 9.92 7.16
N LYS A 115 -15.34 10.72 6.54
CA LYS A 115 -14.08 10.28 5.92
C LYS A 115 -13.13 9.78 7.02
N ARG A 116 -12.82 8.48 6.99
CA ARG A 116 -12.02 7.79 8.03
C ARG A 116 -11.02 6.79 7.49
N HIS A 117 -11.08 6.52 6.19
CA HIS A 117 -10.22 5.59 5.47
C HIS A 117 -9.25 6.36 4.56
N PRO A 118 -8.13 5.75 4.16
CA PRO A 118 -7.07 6.47 3.44
C PRO A 118 -7.48 6.87 2.02
N THR A 119 -6.76 7.85 1.49
CA THR A 119 -6.74 8.20 0.07
C THR A 119 -5.40 7.76 -0.50
N ILE A 120 -5.41 6.73 -1.34
CA ILE A 120 -4.23 6.19 -2.01
C ILE A 120 -4.04 6.92 -3.34
N GLY A 121 -2.86 7.51 -3.53
CA GLY A 121 -2.47 8.17 -4.77
C GLY A 121 -2.30 7.22 -5.95
N ASN A 122 -1.84 7.77 -7.06
CA ASN A 122 -1.61 7.02 -8.29
C ASN A 122 -0.29 6.23 -8.23
N ASN A 123 -0.24 5.10 -8.93
CA ASN A 123 0.97 4.26 -9.06
C ASN A 123 1.56 3.86 -7.69
N VAL A 124 0.69 3.54 -6.72
CA VAL A 124 1.11 3.07 -5.39
C VAL A 124 1.14 1.55 -5.36
N MET A 125 2.20 0.98 -4.78
CA MET A 125 2.28 -0.44 -4.45
C MET A 125 2.11 -0.62 -2.94
N ILE A 126 1.24 -1.55 -2.53
CA ILE A 126 1.05 -1.92 -1.13
C ILE A 126 1.32 -3.41 -0.98
N GLY A 127 2.43 -3.73 -0.30
CA GLY A 127 2.93 -5.07 -0.08
C GLY A 127 2.02 -5.92 0.80
N SER A 128 2.27 -7.23 0.79
CA SER A 128 1.41 -8.23 1.45
C SER A 128 1.27 -7.94 2.95
N GLY A 129 0.06 -8.06 3.48
CA GLY A 129 -0.25 -7.87 4.89
C GLY A 129 -0.08 -6.44 5.45
N ALA A 130 0.23 -5.45 4.59
CA ALA A 130 0.38 -4.07 5.03
C ALA A 130 -0.97 -3.44 5.44
N ARG A 131 -0.94 -2.54 6.42
CA ARG A 131 -2.12 -1.85 6.95
C ARG A 131 -1.95 -0.36 6.82
N VAL A 132 -2.93 0.30 6.21
CA VAL A 132 -3.02 1.77 6.12
C VAL A 132 -4.27 2.21 6.86
N LEU A 133 -4.10 2.86 8.02
CA LEU A 133 -5.17 3.07 8.98
C LEU A 133 -5.39 4.56 9.25
N GLY A 134 -6.51 5.10 8.77
CA GLY A 134 -6.91 6.49 9.01
C GLY A 134 -7.16 7.30 7.75
N SER A 135 -7.67 8.52 7.94
CA SER A 135 -8.01 9.45 6.86
C SER A 135 -6.84 10.37 6.50
N PHE A 136 -5.83 9.82 5.83
CA PHE A 136 -4.72 10.60 5.28
C PHE A 136 -4.39 10.13 3.87
N LYS A 137 -3.55 10.92 3.19
CA LYS A 137 -3.10 10.64 1.84
C LYS A 137 -1.82 9.79 1.83
N VAL A 138 -1.79 8.80 0.95
CA VAL A 138 -0.54 8.19 0.49
C VAL A 138 -0.21 8.81 -0.86
N GLY A 139 0.90 9.53 -0.93
CA GLY A 139 1.32 10.24 -2.14
C GLY A 139 1.56 9.32 -3.34
N ASP A 140 1.54 9.91 -4.53
CA ASP A 140 1.74 9.19 -5.79
C ASP A 140 3.14 8.56 -5.89
N ASN A 141 3.25 7.47 -6.65
CA ASN A 141 4.51 6.74 -6.86
C ASN A 141 5.16 6.31 -5.54
N SER A 142 4.36 5.93 -4.55
CA SER A 142 4.88 5.49 -3.26
C SER A 142 4.76 3.98 -3.09
N ARG A 143 5.58 3.42 -2.20
CA ARG A 143 5.61 2.00 -1.89
C ARG A 143 5.39 1.79 -0.40
N ILE A 144 4.55 0.82 -0.04
CA ILE A 144 4.39 0.36 1.33
C ILE A 144 4.90 -1.07 1.37
N ALA A 145 5.92 -1.32 2.19
CA ALA A 145 6.53 -2.63 2.32
C ALA A 145 5.55 -3.66 2.93
N ALA A 146 5.83 -4.94 2.68
CA ALA A 146 5.06 -6.02 3.26
C ALA A 146 5.04 -5.92 4.80
N GLY A 147 3.88 -6.16 5.40
CA GLY A 147 3.67 -6.10 6.85
C GLY A 147 3.73 -4.71 7.49
N ALA A 148 4.03 -3.65 6.74
CA ALA A 148 4.16 -2.30 7.30
C ALA A 148 2.81 -1.76 7.81
N VAL A 149 2.84 -0.95 8.86
CA VAL A 149 1.63 -0.33 9.46
C VAL A 149 1.74 1.19 9.34
N VAL A 150 1.09 1.74 8.32
CA VAL A 150 1.08 3.18 8.03
C VAL A 150 -0.07 3.85 8.76
N VAL A 151 0.27 4.82 9.60
CA VAL A 151 -0.67 5.57 10.46
C VAL A 151 -0.53 7.10 10.28
N ALA A 152 0.26 7.53 9.30
CA ALA A 152 0.51 8.94 9.01
C ALA A 152 0.63 9.16 7.49
N GLU A 153 0.45 10.42 7.08
CA GLU A 153 0.52 10.83 5.68
C GLU A 153 1.89 10.51 5.07
N MET A 154 1.88 10.00 3.83
CA MET A 154 3.11 9.72 3.08
C MET A 154 3.27 10.73 1.93
N PRO A 155 4.42 11.40 1.80
CA PRO A 155 4.71 12.21 0.63
C PRO A 155 4.81 11.34 -0.64
N PRO A 156 4.67 11.92 -1.84
CA PRO A 156 4.93 11.22 -3.09
C PRO A 156 6.38 10.73 -3.20
N ASN A 157 6.62 9.68 -4.00
CA ASN A 157 7.94 9.09 -4.23
C ASN A 157 8.63 8.63 -2.92
N SER A 158 7.87 8.00 -2.03
CA SER A 158 8.40 7.52 -0.74
C SER A 158 8.10 6.06 -0.49
N THR A 159 8.92 5.46 0.37
CA THR A 159 8.78 4.06 0.81
C THR A 159 8.49 4.02 2.30
N ALA A 160 7.42 3.35 2.71
CA ALA A 160 7.09 3.12 4.12
C ALA A 160 7.42 1.68 4.54
N VAL A 161 8.10 1.54 5.68
CA VAL A 161 8.64 0.26 6.19
C VAL A 161 8.45 0.16 7.71
N GLY A 162 8.16 -1.04 8.22
CA GLY A 162 8.10 -1.31 9.66
C GLY A 162 6.75 -1.03 10.33
N VAL A 163 6.73 -1.21 11.66
CA VAL A 163 5.53 -1.12 12.51
C VAL A 163 5.87 -0.33 13.79
N PRO A 164 5.34 0.90 13.99
CA PRO A 164 4.68 1.73 12.98
C PRO A 164 5.64 2.09 11.83
N ALA A 165 5.09 2.38 10.66
CA ALA A 165 5.90 2.57 9.47
C ALA A 165 6.72 3.87 9.53
N GLN A 166 8.00 3.76 9.22
CA GLN A 166 8.91 4.87 8.99
C GLN A 166 8.95 5.19 7.50
N ILE A 167 8.91 6.48 7.17
CA ILE A 167 8.92 6.95 5.78
C ILE A 167 10.36 7.23 5.38
N VAL A 168 10.86 6.46 4.42
CA VAL A 168 12.17 6.66 3.81
C VAL A 168 11.95 7.22 2.41
N LYS A 169 12.53 8.40 2.15
CA LYS A 169 12.50 9.00 0.81
C LYS A 169 13.57 8.34 -0.05
N VAL A 170 13.19 7.95 -1.26
CA VAL A 170 14.16 7.55 -2.28
C VAL A 170 14.62 8.82 -2.99
N ALA A 171 15.92 9.09 -2.94
CA ALA A 171 16.47 10.35 -3.44
C ALA A 171 16.36 10.45 -4.97
N GLY A 172 15.49 11.33 -5.46
CA GLY A 172 15.55 11.89 -6.81
C GLY A 172 15.04 11.02 -7.98
N GLU A 173 14.88 9.71 -7.81
CA GLU A 173 14.39 8.84 -8.88
C GLU A 173 12.89 8.56 -8.76
N ARG A 174 12.15 8.78 -9.85
CA ARG A 174 10.77 8.32 -9.99
C ARG A 174 10.81 6.81 -10.20
N VAL A 175 10.61 6.05 -9.13
CA VAL A 175 10.56 4.59 -9.20
C VAL A 175 9.15 4.16 -9.61
N ASN A 176 9.04 3.29 -10.62
CA ASN A 176 7.75 2.73 -11.01
C ASN A 176 7.51 1.42 -10.26
N TYR A 177 7.19 1.54 -8.97
CA TYR A 177 7.07 0.39 -8.08
C TYR A 177 6.12 -0.68 -8.62
N THR A 178 4.99 -0.27 -9.22
CA THR A 178 3.98 -1.23 -9.69
C THR A 178 4.44 -2.07 -10.89
N LYS A 179 5.49 -1.66 -11.61
CA LYS A 179 6.10 -2.42 -12.70
C LYS A 179 7.37 -3.16 -12.30
N GLU A 180 8.17 -2.57 -11.43
CA GLU A 180 9.45 -3.16 -11.01
C GLU A 180 9.23 -4.35 -10.07
N LEU A 181 8.10 -4.40 -9.34
CA LEU A 181 7.70 -5.52 -8.48
C LEU A 181 8.75 -5.92 -7.42
N ASP A 182 9.74 -5.07 -7.16
CA ASP A 182 10.72 -5.31 -6.13
C ASP A 182 10.01 -5.31 -4.77
N GLN A 183 10.12 -6.41 -4.03
CA GLN A 183 9.61 -6.54 -2.67
C GLN A 183 10.72 -6.72 -1.62
N ILE A 184 11.95 -7.01 -2.05
CA ILE A 184 13.03 -7.48 -1.18
C ILE A 184 14.00 -6.34 -0.83
N HIS A 185 14.23 -5.39 -1.74
CA HIS A 185 15.05 -4.23 -1.43
C HIS A 185 14.15 -3.14 -0.85
N THR A 186 14.16 -3.08 0.48
CA THR A 186 13.58 -1.98 1.23
C THR A 186 14.64 -1.41 2.16
N PRO A 187 14.73 -0.09 2.31
CA PRO A 187 15.66 0.50 3.25
C PRO A 187 15.29 0.07 4.68
N ASP A 188 16.27 -0.39 5.45
CA ASP A 188 16.09 -0.71 6.87
C ASP A 188 16.42 0.53 7.72
N PRO A 189 15.40 1.26 8.23
CA PRO A 189 15.62 2.46 9.03
C PRO A 189 16.31 2.13 10.35
N VAL A 190 16.13 0.93 10.90
CA VAL A 190 16.75 0.53 12.18
C VAL A 190 18.24 0.34 11.98
N SER A 191 18.64 -0.37 10.92
CA SER A 191 20.07 -0.50 10.57
C SER A 191 20.73 0.85 10.32
N LEU A 192 20.05 1.78 9.63
CA LEU A 192 20.57 3.13 9.40
C LEU A 192 20.76 3.92 10.71
N GLU A 193 19.81 3.85 11.64
CA GLU A 193 19.95 4.51 12.94
C GLU A 193 21.04 3.85 13.81
N ILE A 194 21.17 2.53 13.79
CA ILE A 194 22.26 1.80 14.48
C ILE A 194 23.63 2.22 13.93
N GLN A 195 23.76 2.41 12.61
CA GLN A 195 24.99 2.90 11.99
C GLN A 195 25.34 4.32 12.46
N LYS A 196 24.36 5.22 12.48
CA LYS A 196 24.54 6.60 13.00
C LYS A 196 24.96 6.61 14.47
N LEU A 197 24.30 5.78 15.30
CA LEU A 197 24.65 5.63 16.71
C LEU A 197 26.07 5.10 16.88
N THR A 198 26.46 4.08 16.11
CA THR A 198 27.81 3.51 16.14
C THR A 198 28.86 4.55 15.75
N GLU A 199 28.58 5.37 14.74
CA GLU A 199 29.46 6.47 14.35
C GLU A 199 29.57 7.54 15.44
N CYS A 200 28.46 7.88 16.08
CA CYS A 200 28.44 8.80 17.21
C CYS A 200 29.29 8.27 18.39
N THR A 201 29.12 7.00 18.76
CA THR A 201 29.91 6.36 19.82
C THR A 201 31.39 6.39 19.49
N ARG A 202 31.80 6.08 18.25
CA ARG A 202 33.20 6.18 17.82
C ARG A 202 33.76 7.60 17.93
N ARG A 203 32.98 8.62 17.60
CA ARG A 203 33.39 10.03 17.74
C ARG A 203 33.57 10.41 19.21
N LEU A 204 32.67 9.96 20.09
CA LEU A 204 32.78 10.18 21.53
C LEU A 204 33.99 9.47 22.12
N GLU A 205 34.22 8.21 21.78
CA GLU A 205 35.40 7.45 22.22
C GLU A 205 36.71 8.13 21.79
N LYS A 206 36.77 8.65 20.56
CA LYS A 206 37.93 9.40 20.08
C LYS A 206 38.14 10.70 20.86
N ALA A 207 37.09 11.48 21.09
CA ALA A 207 37.18 12.73 21.86
C ALA A 207 37.60 12.49 23.32
N MET A 208 37.12 11.41 23.94
CA MET A 208 37.53 11.02 25.29
C MET A 208 39.03 10.69 25.35
N ARG A 209 39.56 9.96 24.37
CA ARG A 209 41.01 9.65 24.29
C ARG A 209 41.84 10.92 24.13
N GLU A 210 41.45 11.82 23.24
CA GLU A 210 42.15 13.10 23.04
C GLU A 210 42.17 13.98 24.31
N LEU A 211 41.09 13.95 25.11
CA LEU A 211 41.03 14.64 26.40
C LEU A 211 41.90 13.96 27.47
N GLU A 212 41.95 12.62 27.49
CA GLU A 212 42.81 11.87 28.41
C GLU A 212 44.30 12.08 28.13
N GLU A 213 44.68 12.18 26.85
CA GLU A 213 46.05 12.49 26.41
C GLU A 213 46.46 13.90 26.83
N LYS A 214 45.63 14.92 26.55
CA LYS A 214 45.92 16.30 27.00
C LYS A 214 46.05 16.42 28.52
N ARG A 215 45.21 15.72 29.28
CA ARG A 215 45.31 15.71 30.74
C ARG A 215 46.60 15.04 31.25
N HIS A 216 47.20 14.14 30.50
CA HIS A 216 48.50 13.54 30.85
C HIS A 216 49.68 14.42 30.45
N GLU A 217 49.55 15.29 29.45
CA GLU A 217 50.59 16.27 29.08
C GLU A 217 50.65 17.47 30.03
N ASP A 218 49.57 17.78 30.73
CA ASP A 218 49.46 18.91 31.69
C ASP A 218 49.93 18.57 33.13
N ILE A 219 50.45 17.35 33.37
CA ILE A 219 50.97 16.86 34.68
C ILE A 219 52.49 16.62 34.56
#